data_AF-A0A937K500-F1
#
_entry.id   AF-A0A937K500-F1
#
_cell.length_a   1.000
_cell.length_b   1.000
_cell.length_c   1.000
_cell.angle_alpha   90.00
_cell.angle_beta   90.00
_cell.angle_gamma   90.00
#
_symmetry.space_group_name_H-M   'P 1'
#
loop_
_entity.id
_entity.type
_entity.pdbx_description
1 polymer ?
#
loop_
_entity_poly.entity_id
_entity_poly.type
_entity_poly.pdbx_seq_one_letter_code
_entity_poly.pdbx_strand_id
1 'polypeptide(L)'
;MSNCIIAQSGGPTSVINSSVVGLIEANKEFKAFDNVYGGLNGIEGILAKNIVNLSDVPQDQLDLFKYTPSSGLGSCRYKLKDHTQSPEEYEKLMTILKELDITAFFYVGGNDSMDTTNKLTAYGKEFGIDIKFIGIPKTIDNDLMCTDHTPGFGSAGKFIATTTLETFYDSSVYINNGIFILETMGRDTGWLAASAALAQKNGKPVADFIYLPEKTFSLYKFLEDVKKKFEENNKVYIVASEGLVNENGEFLSLINGIKSLDRFGHAQLGGVGNYLRAQIIKAGITDRVKALELGVLQRCSMHSASQTDIDEAYQVGYDALRYSLENESGFMVAIKRETNFPYTYSTFTVPTTEIANKVKYFPKEWINDAGNHITEEAIEYLRPLIAGDPNFTLENFLPKFKVFNQR
;
A
#
# COMPACT_ATOMS: atom_id res chain seq x y z
N MET A 1 -36.22 1.20 2.89
CA MET A 1 -35.12 0.54 2.17
C MET A 1 -33.82 1.08 2.76
N SER A 2 -32.76 0.28 2.83
CA SER A 2 -31.55 0.60 3.59
C SER A 2 -30.44 1.16 2.72
N ASN A 3 -29.50 1.86 3.36
CA ASN A 3 -28.34 2.48 2.72
C ASN A 3 -27.05 1.77 3.16
N CYS A 4 -25.96 2.03 2.45
CA CYS A 4 -24.62 1.66 2.90
C CYS A 4 -23.67 2.86 2.88
N ILE A 5 -22.55 2.74 3.60
CA ILE A 5 -21.50 3.76 3.62
C ILE A 5 -20.14 3.12 3.40
N ILE A 6 -19.29 3.79 2.61
CA ILE A 6 -17.90 3.42 2.38
C ILE A 6 -16.97 4.55 2.83
N ALA A 7 -15.87 4.21 3.47
CA ALA A 7 -14.84 5.15 3.89
C ALA A 7 -13.42 4.62 3.62
N GLN A 8 -12.51 5.55 3.37
CA GLN A 8 -11.09 5.27 3.13
C GLN A 8 -10.25 5.65 4.36
N SER A 9 -9.23 4.84 4.66
CA SER A 9 -8.41 5.02 5.86
C SER A 9 -6.94 4.66 5.65
N GLY A 10 -6.08 5.28 6.46
CA GLY A 10 -4.64 5.07 6.45
C GLY A 10 -3.91 5.79 5.31
N GLY A 11 -2.74 5.26 4.96
CA GLY A 11 -1.92 5.78 3.87
C GLY A 11 -2.59 5.58 2.49
N PRO A 12 -2.57 6.61 1.62
CA PRO A 12 -3.15 6.52 0.28
C PRO A 12 -2.43 5.50 -0.61
N THR A 13 -3.10 5.07 -1.67
CA THR A 13 -2.50 4.29 -2.78
C THR A 13 -2.91 4.91 -4.11
N SER A 14 -2.31 4.48 -5.22
CA SER A 14 -2.75 4.89 -6.56
C SER A 14 -4.16 4.37 -6.86
N VAL A 15 -4.58 3.22 -6.31
CA VAL A 15 -5.78 2.49 -6.77
C VAL A 15 -6.92 2.42 -5.75
N ILE A 16 -6.79 3.03 -4.56
CA ILE A 16 -7.80 2.95 -3.49
C ILE A 16 -9.20 3.42 -3.95
N ASN A 17 -9.28 4.35 -4.90
CA ASN A 17 -10.55 4.81 -5.46
C ASN A 17 -11.21 3.78 -6.37
N SER A 18 -10.43 2.90 -7.02
CA SER A 18 -10.96 1.79 -7.82
C SER A 18 -11.80 0.84 -6.96
N SER A 19 -11.40 0.57 -5.70
CA SER A 19 -12.21 -0.22 -4.77
C SER A 19 -13.53 0.44 -4.40
N VAL A 20 -13.56 1.78 -4.27
CA VAL A 20 -14.80 2.51 -4.03
C VAL A 20 -15.73 2.41 -5.24
N VAL A 21 -15.18 2.59 -6.45
CA VAL A 21 -15.95 2.45 -7.70
C VAL A 21 -16.49 1.03 -7.85
N GLY A 22 -15.70 -0.01 -7.57
CA GLY A 22 -16.15 -1.40 -7.61
C GLY A 22 -17.37 -1.65 -6.73
N LEU A 23 -17.39 -1.10 -5.52
CA LEU A 23 -18.54 -1.19 -4.62
C LEU A 23 -19.78 -0.46 -5.17
N ILE A 24 -19.60 0.73 -5.74
CA ILE A 24 -20.70 1.50 -6.34
C ILE A 24 -21.32 0.73 -7.51
N GLU A 25 -20.48 0.19 -8.40
CA GLU A 25 -20.93 -0.59 -9.55
C GLU A 25 -21.64 -1.89 -9.14
N ALA A 26 -21.14 -2.58 -8.12
CA ALA A 26 -21.85 -3.73 -7.54
C ALA A 26 -23.23 -3.33 -7.02
N ASN A 27 -23.39 -2.17 -6.37
CA ASN A 27 -24.69 -1.73 -5.91
C ASN A 27 -25.67 -1.43 -7.05
N LYS A 28 -25.17 -0.89 -8.18
CA LYS A 28 -26.01 -0.65 -9.37
C LYS A 28 -26.53 -1.96 -9.97
N GLU A 29 -25.71 -3.01 -9.95
CA GLU A 29 -26.08 -4.34 -10.45
C GLU A 29 -27.06 -5.04 -9.50
N PHE A 30 -26.69 -5.19 -8.23
CA PHE A 30 -27.47 -5.98 -7.27
C PHE A 30 -28.66 -5.22 -6.67
N LYS A 31 -28.66 -3.89 -6.71
CA LYS A 31 -29.65 -3.02 -6.05
C LYS A 31 -29.84 -3.37 -4.58
N ALA A 32 -28.73 -3.64 -3.91
CA ALA A 32 -28.68 -4.06 -2.51
C ALA A 32 -29.10 -2.94 -1.55
N PHE A 33 -28.72 -1.70 -1.88
CA PHE A 33 -28.96 -0.50 -1.09
C PHE A 33 -29.51 0.61 -1.97
N ASP A 34 -30.36 1.48 -1.40
CA ASP A 34 -30.88 2.66 -2.11
C ASP A 34 -29.75 3.63 -2.45
N ASN A 35 -28.90 3.93 -1.46
CA ASN A 35 -27.79 4.86 -1.59
C ASN A 35 -26.48 4.26 -1.08
N VAL A 36 -25.40 4.61 -1.79
CA VAL A 36 -24.02 4.41 -1.35
C VAL A 36 -23.47 5.75 -0.89
N TYR A 37 -23.31 5.93 0.42
CA TYR A 37 -22.69 7.12 0.98
C TYR A 37 -21.16 6.98 1.05
N GLY A 38 -20.45 8.10 0.91
CA GLY A 38 -19.01 8.22 1.11
C GLY A 38 -18.71 9.02 2.37
N GLY A 39 -18.01 8.41 3.33
CA GLY A 39 -17.47 9.12 4.49
C GLY A 39 -16.21 9.92 4.11
N LEU A 40 -16.31 11.24 4.07
CA LEU A 40 -15.17 12.08 3.72
C LEU A 40 -14.13 12.07 4.85
N ASN A 41 -12.85 11.95 4.54
CA ASN A 41 -11.77 11.88 5.54
C ASN A 41 -11.94 10.73 6.57
N GLY A 42 -12.43 9.58 6.10
CA GLY A 42 -12.54 8.38 6.91
C GLY A 42 -13.53 8.49 8.07
N ILE A 43 -13.29 7.74 9.14
CA ILE A 43 -14.19 7.67 10.31
C ILE A 43 -14.33 9.02 11.01
N GLU A 44 -13.30 9.86 11.01
CA GLU A 44 -13.34 11.20 11.63
C GLU A 44 -14.36 12.10 10.93
N GLY A 45 -14.42 12.08 9.60
CA GLY A 45 -15.42 12.89 8.91
C GLY A 45 -16.83 12.31 9.00
N ILE A 46 -16.99 10.98 9.13
CA ILE A 46 -18.30 10.39 9.47
C ILE A 46 -18.76 10.91 10.84
N LEU A 47 -17.88 10.89 11.86
CA LEU A 47 -18.16 11.45 13.19
C LEU A 47 -18.45 12.96 13.15
N ALA A 48 -17.99 13.67 12.12
CA ALA A 48 -18.28 15.08 11.86
C ALA A 48 -19.48 15.30 10.91
N LYS A 49 -20.20 14.25 10.51
CA LYS A 49 -21.28 14.27 9.50
C LYS A 49 -20.85 14.85 8.13
N ASN A 50 -19.57 14.75 7.79
CA ASN A 50 -19.02 15.10 6.47
C ASN A 50 -19.17 13.90 5.53
N ILE A 51 -20.35 13.78 4.94
CA ILE A 51 -20.75 12.62 4.13
C ILE A 51 -21.27 13.12 2.77
N VAL A 52 -20.97 12.37 1.71
CA VAL A 52 -21.44 12.62 0.35
C VAL A 52 -22.27 11.44 -0.14
N ASN A 53 -23.31 11.67 -0.95
CA ASN A 53 -24.00 10.58 -1.63
C ASN A 53 -23.26 10.24 -2.93
N LEU A 54 -22.65 9.06 -3.00
CA LEU A 54 -21.92 8.60 -4.18
C LEU A 54 -22.85 8.03 -5.26
N SER A 55 -24.09 7.65 -4.90
CA SER A 55 -25.10 7.22 -5.88
C SER A 55 -25.54 8.35 -6.83
N ASP A 56 -25.42 9.60 -6.39
CA ASP A 56 -25.77 10.78 -7.21
C ASP A 56 -24.64 11.21 -8.16
N VAL A 57 -23.46 10.56 -8.08
CA VAL A 57 -22.30 10.93 -8.88
C VAL A 57 -22.47 10.38 -10.31
N PRO A 58 -22.37 11.26 -11.34
CA PRO A 58 -22.44 10.84 -12.73
C PRO A 58 -21.34 9.82 -13.12
N GLN A 59 -21.65 8.90 -14.05
CA GLN A 59 -20.74 7.83 -14.46
C GLN A 59 -19.40 8.34 -14.97
N ASP A 60 -19.39 9.41 -15.76
CA ASP A 60 -18.16 10.02 -16.28
C ASP A 60 -17.24 10.53 -15.16
N GLN A 61 -17.80 10.98 -14.04
CA GLN A 61 -17.01 11.36 -12.86
C GLN A 61 -16.50 10.13 -12.09
N LEU A 62 -17.27 9.03 -12.04
CA LEU A 62 -16.82 7.77 -11.45
C LEU A 62 -15.68 7.15 -12.27
N ASP A 63 -15.75 7.24 -13.58
CA ASP A 63 -14.70 6.77 -14.49
C ASP A 63 -13.39 7.55 -14.25
N LEU A 64 -13.47 8.89 -14.07
CA LEU A 64 -12.30 9.69 -13.64
C LEU A 64 -11.83 9.34 -12.23
N PHE A 65 -12.76 9.09 -11.31
CA PHE A 65 -12.45 8.77 -9.92
C PHE A 65 -11.71 7.43 -9.80
N LYS A 66 -12.09 6.41 -10.59
CA LYS A 66 -11.42 5.10 -10.66
C LYS A 66 -9.90 5.26 -10.87
N TYR A 67 -9.53 6.15 -11.79
CA TYR A 67 -8.15 6.45 -12.17
C TYR A 67 -7.59 7.70 -11.49
N THR A 68 -8.13 8.12 -10.35
CA THR A 68 -7.53 9.19 -9.54
C THR A 68 -6.63 8.59 -8.46
N PRO A 69 -5.35 9.01 -8.33
CA PRO A 69 -4.49 8.53 -7.25
C PRO A 69 -4.92 9.11 -5.91
N SER A 70 -4.33 8.57 -4.85
CA SER A 70 -4.61 8.95 -3.47
C SER A 70 -6.03 8.62 -3.01
N SER A 71 -6.33 8.90 -1.74
CA SER A 71 -7.68 8.73 -1.19
C SER A 71 -8.56 9.89 -1.64
N GLY A 72 -9.36 9.67 -2.67
CA GLY A 72 -10.19 10.70 -3.26
C GLY A 72 -11.45 11.04 -2.46
N LEU A 73 -11.83 10.21 -1.47
CA LEU A 73 -12.76 10.60 -0.40
C LEU A 73 -12.04 11.32 0.76
N GLY A 74 -10.72 11.50 0.68
CA GLY A 74 -9.90 11.83 1.84
C GLY A 74 -9.66 10.61 2.72
N SER A 75 -8.78 10.76 3.71
CA SER A 75 -8.42 9.67 4.62
C SER A 75 -8.11 10.23 6.00
N CYS A 76 -8.19 9.37 7.00
CA CYS A 76 -7.72 9.63 8.36
C CYS A 76 -6.68 8.58 8.77
N ARG A 77 -5.94 8.87 9.83
CA ARG A 77 -5.10 7.87 10.54
C ARG A 77 -5.63 7.60 11.96
N TYR A 78 -6.90 7.92 12.19
CA TYR A 78 -7.54 7.77 13.49
C TYR A 78 -7.71 6.30 13.84
N LYS A 79 -7.15 5.88 14.98
CA LYS A 79 -7.35 4.55 15.54
C LYS A 79 -8.49 4.59 16.54
N LEU A 80 -9.58 3.91 16.23
CA LEU A 80 -10.70 3.79 17.15
C LEU A 80 -10.25 3.03 18.40
N LYS A 81 -10.38 3.66 19.57
CA LYS A 81 -10.08 3.00 20.85
C LYS A 81 -11.11 1.90 21.14
N ASP A 82 -10.84 1.09 22.14
CA ASP A 82 -11.82 0.12 22.61
C ASP A 82 -13.07 0.83 23.15
N HIS A 83 -14.26 0.26 22.93
CA HIS A 83 -15.52 0.89 23.36
C HIS A 83 -15.60 1.04 24.89
N THR A 84 -14.90 0.22 25.67
CA THR A 84 -14.80 0.37 27.13
C THR A 84 -14.02 1.62 27.54
N GLN A 85 -13.16 2.13 26.66
CA GLN A 85 -12.34 3.32 26.89
C GLN A 85 -12.95 4.58 26.29
N SER A 86 -13.76 4.45 25.23
CA SER A 86 -14.36 5.58 24.51
C SER A 86 -15.76 5.24 23.99
N PRO A 87 -16.72 4.95 24.89
CA PRO A 87 -18.07 4.51 24.51
C PRO A 87 -18.82 5.57 23.70
N GLU A 88 -18.62 6.84 24.03
CA GLU A 88 -19.26 7.99 23.37
C GLU A 88 -18.98 8.02 21.86
N GLU A 89 -17.80 7.59 21.41
CA GLU A 89 -17.46 7.56 19.97
C GLU A 89 -18.26 6.50 19.22
N TYR A 90 -18.46 5.32 19.82
CA TYR A 90 -19.24 4.24 19.26
C TYR A 90 -20.73 4.62 19.23
N GLU A 91 -21.26 5.15 20.34
CA GLU A 91 -22.65 5.62 20.41
C GLU A 91 -22.94 6.70 19.37
N LYS A 92 -22.02 7.68 19.24
CA LYS A 92 -22.13 8.74 18.25
C LYS A 92 -22.09 8.18 16.83
N LEU A 93 -21.16 7.28 16.52
CA LEU A 93 -21.10 6.63 15.22
C LEU A 93 -22.39 5.88 14.90
N MET A 94 -22.88 5.03 15.81
CA MET A 94 -24.11 4.26 15.61
C MET A 94 -25.33 5.18 15.43
N THR A 95 -25.40 6.29 16.17
CA THR A 95 -26.46 7.29 15.99
C THR A 95 -26.43 7.86 14.57
N ILE A 96 -25.27 8.26 14.07
CA ILE A 96 -25.11 8.81 12.71
C ILE A 96 -25.48 7.76 11.65
N LEU A 97 -25.00 6.52 11.80
CA LEU A 97 -25.32 5.44 10.87
C LEU A 97 -26.82 5.14 10.84
N LYS A 98 -27.48 5.15 12.01
CA LYS A 98 -28.94 4.96 12.12
C LYS A 98 -29.74 6.11 11.52
N GLU A 99 -29.31 7.36 11.73
CA GLU A 99 -29.95 8.55 11.12
C GLU A 99 -29.93 8.51 9.59
N LEU A 100 -28.94 7.82 9.00
CA LEU A 100 -28.77 7.65 7.56
C LEU A 100 -29.33 6.32 7.03
N ASP A 101 -30.05 5.56 7.87
CA ASP A 101 -30.56 4.22 7.55
C ASP A 101 -29.49 3.25 7.02
N ILE A 102 -28.26 3.37 7.53
CA ILE A 102 -27.12 2.52 7.13
C ILE A 102 -27.26 1.13 7.74
N THR A 103 -27.21 0.10 6.92
CA THR A 103 -27.15 -1.31 7.36
C THR A 103 -25.83 -2.01 7.01
N ALA A 104 -24.96 -1.37 6.23
CA ALA A 104 -23.62 -1.86 5.91
C ALA A 104 -22.59 -0.74 5.87
N PHE A 105 -21.45 -0.96 6.54
CA PHE A 105 -20.29 -0.09 6.60
C PHE A 105 -19.09 -0.80 5.97
N PHE A 106 -18.53 -0.22 4.92
CA PHE A 106 -17.36 -0.73 4.21
C PHE A 106 -16.14 0.13 4.51
N TYR A 107 -15.07 -0.49 5.01
CA TYR A 107 -13.85 0.23 5.36
C TYR A 107 -12.66 -0.20 4.51
N VAL A 108 -12.20 0.69 3.64
CA VAL A 108 -11.05 0.49 2.77
C VAL A 108 -9.78 0.89 3.49
N GLY A 109 -8.91 -0.07 3.80
CA GLY A 109 -7.68 0.25 4.53
C GLY A 109 -6.80 -0.95 4.87
N GLY A 110 -5.79 -0.68 5.70
CA GLY A 110 -4.79 -1.66 6.13
C GLY A 110 -5.11 -2.26 7.50
N ASN A 111 -4.07 -2.68 8.22
CA ASN A 111 -4.17 -3.35 9.52
C ASN A 111 -5.03 -2.60 10.55
N ASP A 112 -4.82 -1.29 10.72
CA ASP A 112 -5.60 -0.45 11.65
C ASP A 112 -7.09 -0.37 11.28
N SER A 113 -7.39 -0.45 9.98
CA SER A 113 -8.77 -0.45 9.48
C SER A 113 -9.44 -1.79 9.75
N MET A 114 -8.72 -2.91 9.59
CA MET A 114 -9.23 -4.24 9.95
C MET A 114 -9.45 -4.38 11.46
N ASP A 115 -8.58 -3.78 12.28
CA ASP A 115 -8.77 -3.67 13.72
C ASP A 115 -10.04 -2.87 14.07
N THR A 116 -10.27 -1.74 13.39
CA THR A 116 -11.51 -0.94 13.55
C THR A 116 -12.74 -1.75 13.16
N THR A 117 -12.73 -2.42 12.00
CA THR A 117 -13.84 -3.29 11.55
C THR A 117 -14.12 -4.42 12.54
N ASN A 118 -13.07 -5.01 13.12
CA ASN A 118 -13.19 -6.05 14.12
C ASN A 118 -13.87 -5.54 15.41
N LYS A 119 -13.43 -4.38 15.92
CA LYS A 119 -14.01 -3.74 17.11
C LYS A 119 -15.47 -3.36 16.90
N LEU A 120 -15.79 -2.75 15.76
CA LEU A 120 -17.17 -2.39 15.42
C LEU A 120 -18.07 -3.62 15.28
N THR A 121 -17.56 -4.71 14.70
CA THR A 121 -18.29 -5.99 14.64
C THR A 121 -18.55 -6.56 16.04
N ALA A 122 -17.55 -6.56 16.92
CA ALA A 122 -17.71 -7.03 18.29
C ALA A 122 -18.75 -6.19 19.05
N TYR A 123 -18.65 -4.86 18.95
CA TYR A 123 -19.61 -3.93 19.53
C TYR A 123 -21.03 -4.17 18.99
N GLY A 124 -21.19 -4.33 17.68
CA GLY A 124 -22.50 -4.59 17.08
C GLY A 124 -23.14 -5.87 17.60
N LYS A 125 -22.36 -6.94 17.78
CA LYS A 125 -22.83 -8.20 18.37
C LYS A 125 -23.23 -8.07 19.85
N GLU A 126 -22.44 -7.34 20.64
CA GLU A 126 -22.71 -7.14 22.07
C GLU A 126 -23.98 -6.33 22.32
N PHE A 127 -24.19 -5.26 21.54
CA PHE A 127 -25.29 -4.31 21.75
C PHE A 127 -26.50 -4.53 20.80
N GLY A 128 -26.49 -5.60 20.00
CA GLY A 128 -27.59 -5.93 19.08
C GLY A 128 -27.79 -4.90 17.97
N ILE A 129 -26.70 -4.33 17.45
CA ILE A 129 -26.73 -3.37 16.33
C ILE A 129 -26.77 -4.13 15.01
N ASP A 130 -27.83 -3.92 14.23
CA ASP A 130 -28.05 -4.52 12.92
C ASP A 130 -27.33 -3.74 11.80
N ILE A 131 -26.00 -3.63 11.92
CA ILE A 131 -25.11 -3.03 10.90
C ILE A 131 -23.98 -4.00 10.65
N LYS A 132 -23.76 -4.35 9.37
CA LYS A 132 -22.61 -5.15 8.96
C LYS A 132 -21.39 -4.27 8.76
N PHE A 133 -20.25 -4.65 9.33
CA PHE A 133 -18.96 -3.99 9.14
C PHE A 133 -18.05 -4.90 8.31
N ILE A 134 -17.62 -4.42 7.15
CA ILE A 134 -16.86 -5.18 6.14
C ILE A 134 -15.55 -4.46 5.84
N GLY A 135 -14.45 -5.21 5.83
CA GLY A 135 -13.14 -4.72 5.42
C GLY A 135 -12.90 -4.88 3.93
N ILE A 136 -12.24 -3.89 3.32
CA ILE A 136 -11.72 -3.96 1.95
C ILE A 136 -10.21 -3.74 2.01
N PRO A 137 -9.38 -4.67 1.50
CA PRO A 137 -7.94 -4.65 1.71
C PRO A 137 -7.29 -3.49 0.95
N LYS A 138 -6.40 -2.76 1.62
CA LYS A 138 -5.57 -1.73 1.00
C LYS A 138 -4.27 -1.55 1.77
N THR A 139 -3.13 -1.65 1.07
CA THR A 139 -1.81 -1.30 1.59
C THR A 139 -0.79 -1.36 0.44
N ILE A 140 0.16 -0.41 0.42
CA ILE A 140 1.30 -0.52 -0.50
C ILE A 140 2.36 -1.46 0.06
N ASP A 141 2.35 -1.67 1.37
CA ASP A 141 3.38 -2.44 2.08
C ASP A 141 3.16 -3.95 1.89
N ASN A 142 2.05 -4.38 1.30
CA ASN A 142 1.67 -5.79 1.11
C ASN A 142 1.72 -6.62 2.40
N ASP A 143 1.30 -6.00 3.52
CA ASP A 143 1.49 -6.50 4.88
C ASP A 143 0.24 -7.13 5.50
N LEU A 144 -0.87 -7.23 4.77
CA LEU A 144 -2.07 -7.92 5.25
C LEU A 144 -1.95 -9.44 5.12
N MET A 145 -2.27 -10.14 6.20
CA MET A 145 -2.31 -11.60 6.24
C MET A 145 -3.44 -12.19 5.38
N CYS A 146 -3.31 -13.48 5.08
CA CYS A 146 -4.31 -14.33 4.41
C CYS A 146 -4.60 -14.01 2.92
N THR A 147 -4.38 -12.78 2.45
CA THR A 147 -4.48 -12.40 1.03
C THR A 147 -3.15 -12.60 0.31
N ASP A 148 -3.19 -13.07 -0.94
CA ASP A 148 -1.99 -13.27 -1.79
C ASP A 148 -1.17 -11.99 -1.86
N HIS A 149 -1.81 -10.91 -2.27
CA HIS A 149 -1.28 -9.55 -2.27
C HIS A 149 -2.39 -8.54 -1.92
N THR A 150 -2.07 -7.25 -1.90
CA THR A 150 -3.01 -6.19 -1.51
C THR A 150 -3.12 -5.09 -2.56
N PRO A 151 -4.34 -4.57 -2.81
CA PRO A 151 -4.53 -3.40 -3.65
C PRO A 151 -3.64 -2.21 -3.27
N GLY A 152 -2.94 -1.68 -4.26
CA GLY A 152 -1.95 -0.61 -4.17
C GLY A 152 -0.51 -1.08 -4.22
N PHE A 153 -0.23 -2.34 -3.87
CA PHE A 153 1.12 -2.89 -3.93
C PHE A 153 1.60 -3.04 -5.37
N GLY A 154 0.78 -3.61 -6.27
CA GLY A 154 1.17 -3.84 -7.66
C GLY A 154 1.56 -2.55 -8.38
N SER A 155 0.81 -1.47 -8.18
CA SER A 155 1.12 -0.15 -8.73
C SER A 155 2.39 0.48 -8.13
N ALA A 156 2.58 0.35 -6.81
CA ALA A 156 3.79 0.84 -6.16
C ALA A 156 5.04 0.08 -6.62
N GLY A 157 4.94 -1.25 -6.72
CA GLY A 157 5.97 -2.12 -7.24
C GLY A 157 6.32 -1.82 -8.69
N LYS A 158 5.31 -1.58 -9.55
CA LYS A 158 5.53 -1.16 -10.95
C LYS A 158 6.30 0.16 -11.05
N PHE A 159 5.92 1.14 -10.26
CA PHE A 159 6.62 2.43 -10.21
C PHE A 159 8.08 2.26 -9.76
N ILE A 160 8.33 1.47 -8.71
CA ILE A 160 9.70 1.20 -8.21
C ILE A 160 10.53 0.49 -9.28
N ALA A 161 9.99 -0.56 -9.91
CA ALA A 161 10.68 -1.30 -10.97
C ALA A 161 11.02 -0.38 -12.16
N THR A 162 10.06 0.43 -12.61
CA THR A 162 10.25 1.38 -13.72
C THR A 162 11.30 2.43 -13.37
N THR A 163 11.19 3.05 -12.20
CA THR A 163 12.14 4.07 -11.75
C THR A 163 13.55 3.50 -11.56
N THR A 164 13.65 2.27 -11.05
CA THR A 164 14.93 1.56 -10.93
C THR A 164 15.58 1.40 -12.29
N LEU A 165 14.82 0.98 -13.30
CA LEU A 165 15.32 0.82 -14.67
C LEU A 165 15.77 2.15 -15.28
N GLU A 166 14.95 3.21 -15.17
CA GLU A 166 15.23 4.53 -15.73
C GLU A 166 16.46 5.18 -15.09
N THR A 167 16.54 5.17 -13.77
CA THR A 167 17.69 5.73 -13.04
C THR A 167 18.93 4.86 -13.17
N PHE A 168 18.80 3.55 -13.41
CA PHE A 168 19.91 2.72 -13.86
C PHE A 168 20.44 3.19 -15.22
N TYR A 169 19.57 3.48 -16.19
CA TYR A 169 20.02 4.00 -17.48
C TYR A 169 20.74 5.35 -17.34
N ASP A 170 20.18 6.31 -16.59
CA ASP A 170 20.82 7.59 -16.28
C ASP A 170 22.19 7.39 -15.60
N SER A 171 22.23 6.56 -14.56
CA SER A 171 23.47 6.30 -13.83
C SER A 171 24.48 5.48 -14.63
N SER A 172 24.07 4.78 -15.69
CA SER A 172 24.96 3.97 -16.53
C SER A 172 25.63 4.73 -17.68
N VAL A 173 25.27 5.99 -17.94
CA VAL A 173 25.78 6.80 -19.07
C VAL A 173 27.29 7.00 -19.01
N TYR A 174 27.85 7.15 -17.81
CA TYR A 174 29.29 7.41 -17.62
C TYR A 174 30.02 6.13 -17.20
N ILE A 175 31.19 5.89 -17.79
CA ILE A 175 32.05 4.72 -17.51
C ILE A 175 32.42 4.64 -16.02
N ASN A 176 32.68 5.79 -15.40
CA ASN A 176 32.87 5.93 -13.95
C ASN A 176 31.75 6.80 -13.43
N ASN A 177 30.64 6.23 -12.93
CA ASN A 177 29.54 7.03 -12.35
C ASN A 177 29.35 6.85 -10.84
N GLY A 178 30.24 6.09 -10.19
CA GLY A 178 30.18 5.96 -8.74
C GLY A 178 29.04 5.05 -8.30
N ILE A 179 28.44 5.36 -7.16
CA ILE A 179 27.42 4.53 -6.53
C ILE A 179 26.08 5.27 -6.54
N PHE A 180 25.01 4.58 -6.93
CA PHE A 180 23.63 5.08 -6.89
C PHE A 180 22.83 4.28 -5.87
N ILE A 181 22.12 4.98 -4.98
CA ILE A 181 21.27 4.38 -3.96
C ILE A 181 19.84 4.85 -4.18
N LEU A 182 18.92 3.91 -4.35
CA LEU A 182 17.49 4.15 -4.42
C LEU A 182 16.84 3.72 -3.11
N GLU A 183 16.19 4.64 -2.41
CA GLU A 183 15.48 4.39 -1.16
C GLU A 183 13.97 4.25 -1.43
N THR A 184 13.40 3.13 -0.99
CA THR A 184 11.96 2.84 -1.07
C THR A 184 11.28 2.97 0.29
N MET A 185 9.97 3.13 0.29
CA MET A 185 9.17 2.93 1.51
C MET A 185 9.17 1.43 1.89
N GLY A 186 8.63 1.13 3.06
CA GLY A 186 8.41 -0.24 3.54
C GLY A 186 8.96 -0.41 4.95
N ARG A 187 8.24 0.12 5.95
CA ARG A 187 8.69 0.18 7.35
C ARG A 187 9.04 -1.20 7.90
N ASP A 188 8.06 -2.10 7.91
CA ASP A 188 8.17 -3.38 8.63
C ASP A 188 8.49 -4.54 7.67
N THR A 189 8.37 -4.33 6.36
CA THR A 189 8.45 -5.38 5.35
C THR A 189 9.05 -4.90 4.03
N GLY A 190 9.74 -5.79 3.32
CA GLY A 190 10.60 -5.52 2.16
C GLY A 190 9.95 -5.60 0.78
N TRP A 191 8.63 -5.81 0.69
CA TRP A 191 7.92 -6.02 -0.58
C TRP A 191 8.19 -4.93 -1.64
N LEU A 192 8.22 -3.67 -1.22
CA LEU A 192 8.47 -2.52 -2.11
C LEU A 192 9.90 -2.52 -2.66
N ALA A 193 10.92 -2.65 -1.78
CA ALA A 193 12.32 -2.74 -2.21
C ALA A 193 12.57 -3.98 -3.10
N ALA A 194 11.94 -5.12 -2.78
CA ALA A 194 12.03 -6.34 -3.58
C ALA A 194 11.50 -6.14 -5.02
N SER A 195 10.51 -5.27 -5.21
CA SER A 195 9.96 -4.97 -6.56
C SER A 195 10.99 -4.39 -7.52
N ALA A 196 12.08 -3.79 -7.02
CA ALA A 196 13.17 -3.32 -7.88
C ALA A 196 13.89 -4.44 -8.63
N ALA A 197 13.82 -5.69 -8.18
CA ALA A 197 14.40 -6.85 -8.86
C ALA A 197 13.74 -7.15 -10.21
N LEU A 198 12.52 -6.64 -10.45
CA LEU A 198 11.83 -6.73 -11.74
C LEU A 198 12.53 -5.89 -12.82
N ALA A 199 13.32 -4.88 -12.43
CA ALA A 199 14.11 -4.09 -13.35
C ALA A 199 15.28 -4.93 -13.89
N GLN A 200 15.15 -5.36 -15.13
CA GLN A 200 16.17 -6.17 -15.81
C GLN A 200 16.61 -5.54 -17.14
N LYS A 201 17.89 -5.71 -17.47
CA LYS A 201 18.45 -5.35 -18.77
C LYS A 201 19.08 -6.60 -19.38
N ASN A 202 18.61 -6.99 -20.57
CA ASN A 202 19.06 -8.20 -21.28
C ASN A 202 19.00 -9.47 -20.39
N GLY A 203 17.92 -9.61 -19.61
CA GLY A 203 17.70 -10.75 -18.71
C GLY A 203 18.59 -10.77 -17.47
N LYS A 204 19.27 -9.66 -17.13
CA LYS A 204 20.08 -9.52 -15.91
C LYS A 204 19.52 -8.43 -15.00
N PRO A 205 19.53 -8.63 -13.67
CA PRO A 205 19.18 -7.58 -12.72
C PRO A 205 19.99 -6.30 -12.95
N VAL A 206 19.35 -5.14 -12.84
CA VAL A 206 20.04 -3.85 -12.91
C VAL A 206 20.55 -3.38 -11.55
N ALA A 207 19.86 -3.74 -10.47
CA ALA A 207 20.34 -3.52 -9.11
C ALA A 207 21.41 -4.56 -8.78
N ASP A 208 22.54 -4.11 -8.26
CA ASP A 208 23.59 -4.99 -7.77
C ASP A 208 23.23 -5.53 -6.38
N PHE A 209 22.57 -4.72 -5.56
CA PHE A 209 22.13 -5.08 -4.21
C PHE A 209 20.73 -4.55 -3.90
N ILE A 210 19.93 -5.37 -3.22
CA ILE A 210 18.61 -5.04 -2.68
C ILE A 210 18.58 -5.46 -1.21
N TYR A 211 18.41 -4.48 -0.30
CA TYR A 211 18.38 -4.72 1.14
C TYR A 211 16.97 -4.56 1.71
N LEU A 212 16.51 -5.60 2.41
CA LEU A 212 15.15 -5.71 2.95
C LEU A 212 15.15 -5.73 4.49
N PRO A 213 14.09 -5.23 5.17
CA PRO A 213 13.97 -5.23 6.63
C PRO A 213 14.05 -6.63 7.29
N GLU A 214 13.66 -7.68 6.57
CA GLU A 214 13.58 -9.05 7.08
C GLU A 214 14.94 -9.70 7.36
N LYS A 215 16.02 -9.09 6.83
CA LYS A 215 17.40 -9.47 7.12
C LYS A 215 18.08 -8.36 7.91
N THR A 216 18.62 -8.73 9.07
CA THR A 216 19.44 -7.84 9.89
C THR A 216 20.56 -7.22 9.07
N PHE A 217 20.61 -5.89 9.05
CA PHE A 217 21.61 -5.15 8.30
C PHE A 217 22.95 -5.11 9.04
N SER A 218 24.01 -5.51 8.36
CA SER A 218 25.38 -5.40 8.85
C SER A 218 26.15 -4.38 8.02
N LEU A 219 26.50 -3.24 8.63
CA LEU A 219 27.24 -2.18 7.94
C LEU A 219 28.60 -2.68 7.42
N TYR A 220 29.26 -3.55 8.18
CA TYR A 220 30.55 -4.12 7.77
C TYR A 220 30.42 -4.92 6.46
N LYS A 221 29.48 -5.86 6.41
CA LYS A 221 29.23 -6.68 5.20
C LYS A 221 28.78 -5.83 4.02
N PHE A 222 27.90 -4.85 4.27
CA PHE A 222 27.47 -3.90 3.25
C PHE A 222 28.66 -3.17 2.61
N LEU A 223 29.58 -2.62 3.42
CA LEU A 223 30.75 -1.91 2.89
C LEU A 223 31.71 -2.84 2.15
N GLU A 224 31.87 -4.08 2.60
CA GLU A 224 32.66 -5.11 1.92
C GLU A 224 32.08 -5.46 0.54
N ASP A 225 30.79 -5.78 0.48
CA ASP A 225 30.05 -6.09 -0.76
C ASP A 225 30.15 -4.95 -1.76
N VAL A 226 29.85 -3.73 -1.31
CA VAL A 226 29.86 -2.52 -2.14
C VAL A 226 31.27 -2.21 -2.64
N LYS A 227 32.30 -2.31 -1.78
CA LYS A 227 33.68 -2.06 -2.18
C LYS A 227 34.13 -3.04 -3.25
N LYS A 228 33.90 -4.34 -3.04
CA LYS A 228 34.26 -5.39 -4.01
C LYS A 228 33.59 -5.16 -5.35
N LYS A 229 32.28 -4.90 -5.34
CA LYS A 229 31.51 -4.67 -6.58
C LYS A 229 31.96 -3.40 -7.31
N PHE A 230 32.31 -2.37 -6.56
CA PHE A 230 32.82 -1.11 -7.09
C PHE A 230 34.20 -1.29 -7.74
N GLU A 231 35.11 -2.04 -7.13
CA GLU A 231 36.42 -2.37 -7.70
C GLU A 231 36.30 -3.18 -9.02
N GLU A 232 35.29 -4.04 -9.13
CA GLU A 232 35.02 -4.82 -10.35
C GLU A 232 34.45 -3.99 -11.50
N ASN A 233 33.51 -3.07 -11.20
CA ASN A 233 32.66 -2.45 -12.23
C ASN A 233 32.77 -0.93 -12.33
N ASN A 234 33.47 -0.26 -11.40
CA ASN A 234 33.51 1.20 -11.22
C ASN A 234 32.13 1.88 -11.06
N LYS A 235 31.10 1.06 -10.78
CA LYS A 235 29.73 1.47 -10.50
C LYS A 235 29.02 0.44 -9.65
N VAL A 236 28.10 0.89 -8.81
CA VAL A 236 27.19 0.02 -8.02
C VAL A 236 25.81 0.67 -7.97
N TYR A 237 24.77 -0.12 -8.20
CA TYR A 237 23.39 0.28 -8.03
C TYR A 237 22.76 -0.45 -6.85
N ILE A 238 22.27 0.29 -5.85
CA ILE A 238 21.78 -0.23 -4.58
C ILE A 238 20.32 0.18 -4.40
N VAL A 239 19.48 -0.74 -3.95
CA VAL A 239 18.12 -0.46 -3.50
C VAL A 239 18.03 -0.80 -2.02
N ALA A 240 17.47 0.10 -1.22
CA ALA A 240 17.32 -0.09 0.22
C ALA A 240 15.95 0.35 0.69
N SER A 241 15.31 -0.48 1.52
CA SER A 241 14.10 -0.07 2.25
C SER A 241 14.43 0.97 3.32
N GLU A 242 13.54 1.93 3.56
CA GLU A 242 13.59 2.82 4.73
C GLU A 242 13.55 2.06 6.07
N GLY A 243 13.04 0.82 6.05
CA GLY A 243 12.82 -0.04 7.21
C GLY A 243 14.01 -0.87 7.66
N LEU A 244 15.22 -0.66 7.11
CA LEU A 244 16.40 -1.44 7.52
C LEU A 244 16.70 -1.26 9.01
N VAL A 245 16.97 -2.38 9.68
CA VAL A 245 17.34 -2.45 11.10
C VAL A 245 18.72 -3.05 11.30
N ASN A 246 19.48 -2.52 12.25
CA ASN A 246 20.79 -3.06 12.64
C ASN A 246 20.67 -4.32 13.52
N GLU A 247 21.81 -4.86 13.96
CA GLU A 247 21.89 -6.03 14.85
C GLU A 247 21.22 -5.83 16.21
N ASN A 248 21.01 -4.58 16.64
CA ASN A 248 20.29 -4.23 17.87
C ASN A 248 18.78 -4.07 17.65
N GLY A 249 18.29 -4.24 16.42
CA GLY A 249 16.89 -3.98 16.05
C GLY A 249 16.55 -2.50 15.92
N GLU A 250 17.55 -1.61 15.83
CA GLU A 250 17.34 -0.18 15.68
C GLU A 250 17.29 0.20 14.20
N PHE A 251 16.28 1.00 13.80
CA PHE A 251 16.19 1.54 12.45
C PHE A 251 17.40 2.40 12.10
N LEU A 252 18.00 2.15 10.94
CA LEU A 252 19.19 2.88 10.49
C LEU A 252 18.95 4.38 10.32
N SER A 253 17.74 4.77 9.91
CA SER A 253 17.30 6.17 9.76
C SER A 253 17.36 6.95 11.08
N LEU A 254 17.24 6.28 12.23
CA LEU A 254 17.23 6.92 13.55
C LEU A 254 18.64 7.10 14.15
N ILE A 255 19.65 6.44 13.60
CA ILE A 255 21.02 6.45 14.13
C ILE A 255 21.67 7.83 13.99
N ASN A 256 21.23 8.66 13.02
CA ASN A 256 21.75 10.01 12.79
C ASN A 256 20.99 11.14 13.53
N GLY A 257 20.11 10.82 14.48
CA GLY A 257 19.61 11.80 15.45
C GLY A 257 18.44 12.71 15.01
N ILE A 258 17.86 12.53 13.82
CA ILE A 258 16.58 13.16 13.47
C ILE A 258 15.45 12.28 14.02
N LYS A 259 15.23 12.33 15.33
CA LYS A 259 14.05 11.73 15.96
C LYS A 259 12.86 12.65 15.75
N SER A 260 12.18 12.57 14.61
CA SER A 260 10.79 13.01 14.53
C SER A 260 9.89 11.80 14.76
N LEU A 261 9.13 11.84 15.85
CA LEU A 261 7.99 10.93 16.01
C LEU A 261 6.83 11.53 15.21
N ASP A 262 6.11 10.71 14.46
CA ASP A 262 4.82 11.12 13.91
C ASP A 262 3.80 11.35 15.05
N ARG A 263 2.63 11.89 14.71
CA ARG A 263 1.55 12.16 15.68
C ARG A 263 1.00 10.90 16.39
N PHE A 264 1.46 9.71 16.00
CA PHE A 264 1.04 8.40 16.51
C PHE A 264 2.14 7.69 17.30
N GLY A 265 3.27 8.36 17.54
CA GLY A 265 4.37 7.83 18.34
C GLY A 265 5.28 6.86 17.57
N HIS A 266 5.17 6.77 16.25
CA HIS A 266 6.13 6.01 15.46
C HIS A 266 7.28 6.88 14.96
N ALA A 267 8.46 6.29 14.86
CA ALA A 267 9.62 6.90 14.21
C ALA A 267 9.32 7.29 12.75
N GLN A 268 9.44 8.57 12.39
CA GLN A 268 9.41 8.98 10.99
C GLN A 268 10.62 8.35 10.30
N LEU A 269 10.35 7.41 9.39
CA LEU A 269 11.36 6.77 8.57
C LEU A 269 11.63 7.61 7.32
N GLY A 270 12.75 7.31 6.67
CA GLY A 270 13.35 8.11 5.60
C GLY A 270 14.82 8.45 5.90
N GLY A 271 15.62 8.61 4.86
CA GLY A 271 17.03 8.98 4.94
C GLY A 271 18.01 7.82 5.10
N VAL A 272 17.57 6.56 4.94
CA VAL A 272 18.47 5.40 4.91
C VAL A 272 19.48 5.53 3.78
N GLY A 273 19.07 5.97 2.59
CA GLY A 273 19.96 6.19 1.46
C GLY A 273 21.04 7.22 1.75
N ASN A 274 20.71 8.31 2.46
CA ASN A 274 21.67 9.31 2.90
C ASN A 274 22.62 8.79 3.98
N TYR A 275 22.12 7.97 4.92
CA TYR A 275 22.96 7.28 5.90
C TYR A 275 23.98 6.37 5.21
N LEU A 276 23.53 5.49 4.31
CA LEU A 276 24.40 4.57 3.56
C LEU A 276 25.43 5.33 2.72
N ARG A 277 25.01 6.41 2.04
CA ARG A 277 25.90 7.32 1.32
C ARG A 277 27.02 7.85 2.22
N ALA A 278 26.68 8.33 3.42
CA ALA A 278 27.67 8.86 4.36
C ALA A 278 28.66 7.77 4.80
N GLN A 279 28.21 6.54 5.03
CA GLN A 279 29.09 5.43 5.40
C GLN A 279 30.03 5.01 4.27
N ILE A 280 29.56 4.97 3.02
CA ILE A 280 30.40 4.66 1.84
C ILE A 280 31.53 5.68 1.68
N ILE A 281 31.21 6.97 1.79
CA ILE A 281 32.19 8.06 1.69
C ILE A 281 33.19 7.98 2.84
N LYS A 282 32.70 7.77 4.08
CA LYS A 282 33.56 7.64 5.27
C LYS A 282 34.51 6.43 5.17
N ALA A 283 34.08 5.35 4.54
CA ALA A 283 34.89 4.16 4.30
C ALA A 283 35.94 4.36 3.19
N GLY A 284 35.91 5.48 2.46
CA GLY A 284 36.87 5.78 1.41
C GLY A 284 36.69 4.97 0.12
N ILE A 285 35.48 4.43 -0.14
CA ILE A 285 35.19 3.65 -1.36
C ILE A 285 35.17 4.59 -2.57
N THR A 286 34.37 5.66 -2.51
CA THR A 286 34.31 6.75 -3.49
C THR A 286 33.57 7.94 -2.91
N ASP A 287 33.86 9.15 -3.40
CA ASP A 287 33.13 10.39 -3.12
C ASP A 287 31.91 10.58 -4.04
N ARG A 288 31.83 9.81 -5.13
CA ARG A 288 30.75 9.87 -6.13
C ARG A 288 29.60 8.97 -5.73
N VAL A 289 28.82 9.41 -4.75
CA VAL A 289 27.65 8.66 -4.29
C VAL A 289 26.39 9.53 -4.38
N LYS A 290 25.38 9.04 -5.10
CA LYS A 290 24.06 9.66 -5.21
C LYS A 290 23.04 8.82 -4.44
N ALA A 291 22.15 9.48 -3.71
CA ALA A 291 21.02 8.85 -3.06
C ALA A 291 19.73 9.53 -3.52
N LEU A 292 18.72 8.73 -3.87
CA LEU A 292 17.40 9.18 -4.28
C LEU A 292 16.36 8.51 -3.38
N GLU A 293 15.59 9.32 -2.66
CA GLU A 293 14.44 8.87 -1.89
C GLU A 293 13.18 9.01 -2.74
N LEU A 294 12.48 7.90 -3.01
CA LEU A 294 11.23 7.95 -3.79
C LEU A 294 10.09 8.62 -3.02
N GLY A 295 10.10 8.50 -1.69
CA GLY A 295 9.12 9.10 -0.80
C GLY A 295 7.68 8.79 -1.23
N VAL A 296 6.83 9.83 -1.28
CA VAL A 296 5.41 9.66 -1.57
C VAL A 296 5.08 9.28 -3.02
N LEU A 297 6.01 9.44 -3.97
CA LEU A 297 5.74 9.19 -5.39
C LEU A 297 5.34 7.73 -5.64
N GLN A 298 5.93 6.80 -4.91
CA GLN A 298 5.64 5.37 -5.07
C GLN A 298 4.22 4.95 -4.68
N ARG A 299 3.45 5.81 -4.00
CA ARG A 299 2.06 5.51 -3.59
C ARG A 299 0.99 6.38 -4.26
N CYS A 300 1.37 7.29 -5.16
CA CYS A 300 0.42 8.16 -5.86
C CYS A 300 0.66 8.27 -7.37
N SER A 301 1.59 7.47 -7.93
CA SER A 301 1.94 7.52 -9.36
C SER A 301 0.94 6.76 -10.24
N MET A 302 -0.28 7.29 -10.39
CA MET A 302 -1.29 6.71 -11.30
C MET A 302 -0.80 6.58 -12.74
N HIS A 303 0.03 7.53 -13.21
CA HIS A 303 0.60 7.50 -14.56
C HIS A 303 1.44 6.24 -14.85
N SER A 304 1.92 5.57 -13.79
CA SER A 304 2.71 4.34 -13.85
C SER A 304 2.05 3.21 -13.05
N ALA A 305 0.74 3.28 -12.80
CA ALA A 305 0.02 2.23 -12.08
C ALA A 305 -0.03 0.91 -12.87
N SER A 306 -0.29 -0.18 -12.15
CA SER A 306 -0.51 -1.50 -12.74
C SER A 306 -1.98 -1.65 -13.10
N GLN A 307 -2.29 -2.07 -14.33
CA GLN A 307 -3.68 -2.33 -14.72
C GLN A 307 -4.23 -3.53 -13.96
N THR A 308 -3.42 -4.56 -13.72
CA THR A 308 -3.76 -5.69 -12.84
C THR A 308 -4.21 -5.21 -11.44
N ASP A 309 -3.44 -4.31 -10.82
CA ASP A 309 -3.74 -3.78 -9.48
C ASP A 309 -5.01 -2.91 -9.46
N ILE A 310 -5.29 -2.17 -10.54
CA ILE A 310 -6.54 -1.41 -10.71
C ILE A 310 -7.75 -2.34 -10.79
N ASP A 311 -7.64 -3.41 -11.57
CA ASP A 311 -8.73 -4.37 -11.77
C ASP A 311 -8.98 -5.20 -10.52
N GLU A 312 -7.93 -5.61 -9.81
CA GLU A 312 -8.02 -6.28 -8.50
C GLU A 312 -8.61 -5.36 -7.44
N ALA A 313 -8.16 -4.10 -7.38
CA ALA A 313 -8.71 -3.11 -6.46
C ALA A 313 -10.21 -2.91 -6.69
N TYR A 314 -10.64 -2.79 -7.95
CA TYR A 314 -12.04 -2.73 -8.33
C TYR A 314 -12.79 -4.00 -7.90
N GLN A 315 -12.24 -5.17 -8.22
CA GLN A 315 -12.88 -6.46 -7.95
C GLN A 315 -13.10 -6.69 -6.45
N VAL A 316 -12.12 -6.39 -5.58
CA VAL A 316 -12.34 -6.58 -4.13
C VAL A 316 -13.40 -5.64 -3.57
N GLY A 317 -13.57 -4.45 -4.14
CA GLY A 317 -14.65 -3.52 -3.77
C GLY A 317 -16.02 -4.04 -4.21
N TYR A 318 -16.08 -4.54 -5.45
CA TYR A 318 -17.26 -5.18 -6.01
C TYR A 318 -17.70 -6.39 -5.18
N ASP A 319 -16.76 -7.29 -4.91
CA ASP A 319 -17.02 -8.52 -4.15
C ASP A 319 -17.30 -8.25 -2.67
N ALA A 320 -16.80 -7.17 -2.09
CA ALA A 320 -17.16 -6.80 -0.72
C ALA A 320 -18.67 -6.58 -0.58
N LEU A 321 -19.28 -5.86 -1.54
CA LEU A 321 -20.73 -5.69 -1.55
C LEU A 321 -21.43 -7.02 -1.79
N ARG A 322 -21.02 -7.80 -2.79
CA ARG A 322 -21.61 -9.12 -3.07
C ARG A 322 -21.58 -10.03 -1.84
N TYR A 323 -20.42 -10.19 -1.22
CA TYR A 323 -20.26 -11.02 -0.03
C TYR A 323 -21.03 -10.46 1.18
N SER A 324 -21.26 -9.15 1.27
CA SER A 324 -22.06 -8.58 2.37
C SER A 324 -23.53 -9.03 2.35
N LEU A 325 -24.04 -9.47 1.19
CA LEU A 325 -25.40 -10.00 1.07
C LEU A 325 -25.51 -11.43 1.60
N GLU A 326 -24.43 -12.21 1.45
CA GLU A 326 -24.40 -13.64 1.77
C GLU A 326 -23.83 -13.94 3.15
N ASN A 327 -23.01 -13.03 3.70
CA ASN A 327 -22.23 -13.27 4.92
C ASN A 327 -22.65 -12.35 6.08
N GLU A 328 -22.26 -12.76 7.28
CA GLU A 328 -22.34 -11.97 8.51
C GLU A 328 -21.27 -10.87 8.56
N SER A 329 -21.37 -9.96 9.53
CA SER A 329 -20.37 -8.91 9.78
C SER A 329 -18.99 -9.47 10.18
N GLY A 330 -17.93 -8.70 9.91
CA GLY A 330 -16.58 -8.96 10.46
C GLY A 330 -15.66 -9.77 9.57
N PHE A 331 -15.78 -9.63 8.26
CA PHE A 331 -14.83 -10.19 7.30
C PHE A 331 -14.16 -9.09 6.46
N MET A 332 -13.03 -9.46 5.88
CA MET A 332 -12.36 -8.73 4.81
C MET A 332 -12.39 -9.58 3.54
N VAL A 333 -12.53 -8.94 2.38
CA VAL A 333 -12.28 -9.63 1.09
C VAL A 333 -10.78 -9.86 0.92
N ALA A 334 -10.38 -11.02 0.44
CA ALA A 334 -8.99 -11.39 0.16
C ALA A 334 -8.86 -11.89 -1.28
N ILE A 335 -7.67 -11.69 -1.86
CA ILE A 335 -7.32 -12.17 -3.20
C ILE A 335 -6.61 -13.51 -3.06
N LYS A 336 -7.04 -14.50 -3.83
CA LYS A 336 -6.39 -15.80 -3.97
C LYS A 336 -5.86 -15.93 -5.39
N ARG A 337 -4.54 -16.02 -5.50
CA ARG A 337 -3.88 -16.34 -6.77
C ARG A 337 -4.14 -17.80 -7.12
N GLU A 338 -4.54 -18.05 -8.35
CA GLU A 338 -4.76 -19.41 -8.86
C GLU A 338 -3.60 -19.87 -9.74
N THR A 339 -3.12 -19.00 -10.63
CA THR A 339 -2.01 -19.31 -11.54
C THR A 339 -1.15 -18.07 -11.81
N ASN A 340 0.15 -18.27 -12.06
CA ASN A 340 1.10 -17.19 -12.42
C ASN A 340 1.08 -16.88 -13.92
N PHE A 341 1.01 -17.91 -14.78
CA PHE A 341 1.07 -17.80 -16.23
C PHE A 341 0.15 -18.83 -16.92
N PRO A 342 -0.96 -18.40 -17.57
CA PRO A 342 -1.52 -17.04 -17.55
C PRO A 342 -1.84 -16.61 -16.11
N TYR A 343 -1.80 -15.31 -15.82
CA TYR A 343 -2.15 -14.85 -14.47
C TYR A 343 -3.66 -14.88 -14.25
N THR A 344 -4.12 -15.55 -13.21
CA THR A 344 -5.53 -15.58 -12.81
C THR A 344 -5.68 -15.56 -11.29
N TYR A 345 -6.75 -14.94 -10.82
CA TYR A 345 -7.07 -14.85 -9.40
C TYR A 345 -8.57 -15.04 -9.15
N SER A 346 -8.92 -15.31 -7.91
CA SER A 346 -10.28 -15.30 -7.38
C SER A 346 -10.32 -14.50 -6.08
N THR A 347 -11.52 -14.21 -5.57
CA THR A 347 -11.71 -13.57 -4.26
C THR A 347 -12.36 -14.54 -3.28
N PHE A 348 -12.13 -14.30 -1.98
CA PHE A 348 -12.79 -15.01 -0.88
C PHE A 348 -12.87 -14.11 0.35
N THR A 349 -13.54 -14.56 1.41
CA THR A 349 -13.67 -13.81 2.67
C THR A 349 -12.77 -14.39 3.77
N VAL A 350 -12.22 -13.52 4.61
CA VAL A 350 -11.40 -13.88 5.76
C VAL A 350 -11.89 -13.10 6.99
N PRO A 351 -12.06 -13.74 8.16
CA PRO A 351 -12.42 -13.03 9.39
C PRO A 351 -11.41 -11.92 9.73
N THR A 352 -11.88 -10.74 10.13
CA THR A 352 -10.99 -9.62 10.48
C THR A 352 -10.08 -9.93 11.68
N THR A 353 -10.47 -10.86 12.55
CA THR A 353 -9.65 -11.36 13.67
C THR A 353 -8.40 -12.11 13.21
N GLU A 354 -8.40 -12.68 12.00
CA GLU A 354 -7.24 -13.36 11.46
C GLU A 354 -6.19 -12.39 10.89
N ILE A 355 -6.60 -11.15 10.60
CA ILE A 355 -5.78 -10.13 9.92
C ILE A 355 -5.34 -9.03 10.87
N ALA A 356 -6.27 -8.50 11.68
CA ALA A 356 -6.06 -7.32 12.50
C ALA A 356 -4.79 -7.45 13.36
N ASN A 357 -3.93 -6.42 13.28
CA ASN A 357 -2.67 -6.33 14.02
C ASN A 357 -1.66 -7.46 13.72
N LYS A 358 -1.75 -8.12 12.56
CA LYS A 358 -0.77 -9.10 12.09
C LYS A 358 -0.11 -8.64 10.79
N VAL A 359 1.19 -8.91 10.68
CA VAL A 359 2.03 -8.44 9.57
C VAL A 359 2.45 -9.61 8.69
N LYS A 360 2.17 -9.51 7.39
CA LYS A 360 2.72 -10.39 6.35
C LYS A 360 4.11 -9.89 5.92
N TYR A 361 5.15 -10.50 6.49
CA TYR A 361 6.53 -10.23 6.11
C TYR A 361 6.87 -10.82 4.74
N PHE A 362 7.88 -10.25 4.08
CA PHE A 362 8.49 -10.88 2.91
C PHE A 362 9.09 -12.25 3.31
N PRO A 363 8.85 -13.33 2.55
CA PRO A 363 9.39 -14.65 2.88
C PRO A 363 10.92 -14.63 2.96
N LYS A 364 11.49 -15.20 4.02
CA LYS A 364 12.96 -15.18 4.22
C LYS A 364 13.68 -16.09 3.23
N GLU A 365 13.03 -17.16 2.82
CA GLU A 365 13.44 -18.10 1.77
C GLU A 365 13.51 -17.44 0.39
N TRP A 366 12.85 -16.30 0.20
CA TRP A 366 12.91 -15.51 -1.03
C TRP A 366 14.06 -14.50 -1.04
N ILE A 367 14.85 -14.43 0.04
CA ILE A 367 16.06 -13.62 0.13
C ILE A 367 17.26 -14.54 -0.11
N ASN A 368 18.23 -14.10 -0.93
CA ASN A 368 19.44 -14.87 -1.18
C ASN A 368 20.26 -15.09 0.10
N ASP A 369 21.16 -16.08 0.09
CA ASP A 369 21.98 -16.41 1.27
C ASP A 369 22.82 -15.23 1.80
N ALA A 370 23.28 -14.37 0.89
CA ALA A 370 24.04 -13.17 1.23
C ALA A 370 23.19 -12.07 1.89
N GLY A 371 21.86 -12.12 1.76
CA GLY A 371 20.94 -11.14 2.35
C GLY A 371 20.88 -9.81 1.61
N ASN A 372 21.31 -9.77 0.34
CA ASN A 372 21.48 -8.56 -0.46
C ASN A 372 20.83 -8.65 -1.85
N HIS A 373 19.96 -9.64 -2.08
CA HIS A 373 19.11 -9.76 -3.26
C HIS A 373 17.94 -10.74 -2.97
N ILE A 374 16.98 -10.83 -3.89
CA ILE A 374 15.89 -11.83 -3.85
C ILE A 374 16.09 -12.97 -4.87
N THR A 375 15.36 -14.07 -4.68
CA THR A 375 15.36 -15.26 -5.55
C THR A 375 14.51 -15.09 -6.80
N GLU A 376 14.68 -15.96 -7.81
CA GLU A 376 13.82 -15.96 -9.02
C GLU A 376 12.36 -16.28 -8.69
N GLU A 377 12.10 -17.15 -7.70
CA GLU A 377 10.74 -17.46 -7.23
C GLU A 377 9.98 -16.20 -6.79
N ALA A 378 10.66 -15.31 -6.06
CA ALA A 378 10.11 -14.02 -5.67
C ALA A 378 9.82 -13.13 -6.88
N ILE A 379 10.72 -13.10 -7.86
CA ILE A 379 10.54 -12.35 -9.11
C ILE A 379 9.32 -12.89 -9.88
N GLU A 380 9.14 -14.22 -9.96
CA GLU A 380 7.99 -14.85 -10.61
C GLU A 380 6.66 -14.50 -9.93
N TYR A 381 6.65 -14.43 -8.60
CA TYR A 381 5.47 -13.98 -7.83
C TYR A 381 5.11 -12.52 -8.14
N LEU A 382 6.12 -11.63 -8.17
CA LEU A 382 5.94 -10.19 -8.36
C LEU A 382 5.56 -9.81 -9.80
N ARG A 383 6.11 -10.51 -10.80
CA ARG A 383 6.02 -10.17 -12.23
C ARG A 383 4.59 -9.92 -12.74
N PRO A 384 3.59 -10.78 -12.49
CA PRO A 384 2.24 -10.54 -13.02
C PRO A 384 1.50 -9.37 -12.35
N LEU A 385 1.91 -8.98 -11.12
CA LEU A 385 1.24 -7.93 -10.35
C LEU A 385 1.47 -6.52 -10.92
N ILE A 386 2.49 -6.35 -11.76
CA ILE A 386 2.84 -5.06 -12.38
C ILE A 386 2.36 -4.93 -13.83
N ALA A 387 1.53 -5.87 -14.31
CA ALA A 387 1.19 -5.96 -15.73
C ALA A 387 0.13 -4.92 -16.18
N GLY A 388 0.23 -4.55 -17.45
CA GLY A 388 -0.68 -3.64 -18.14
C GLY A 388 -0.55 -2.18 -17.71
N ASP A 389 -1.06 -1.28 -18.55
CA ASP A 389 -1.00 0.17 -18.36
C ASP A 389 -2.39 0.77 -18.19
N PRO A 390 -2.56 1.76 -17.29
CA PRO A 390 -3.84 2.40 -17.07
C PRO A 390 -4.22 3.30 -18.23
N ASN A 391 -5.49 3.25 -18.63
CA ASN A 391 -6.05 4.14 -19.63
C ASN A 391 -6.83 5.26 -18.94
N PHE A 392 -6.16 6.37 -18.62
CA PHE A 392 -6.77 7.53 -17.96
C PHE A 392 -6.92 8.74 -18.89
N THR A 393 -7.86 9.62 -18.55
CA THR A 393 -8.14 10.83 -19.33
C THR A 393 -7.09 11.90 -19.10
N LEU A 394 -6.70 12.62 -20.16
CA LEU A 394 -5.81 13.77 -20.08
C LEU A 394 -6.59 15.09 -20.27
N GLU A 395 -6.18 16.13 -19.56
CA GLU A 395 -6.60 17.52 -19.75
C GLU A 395 -5.35 18.40 -19.74
N ASN A 396 -5.17 19.21 -20.80
CA ASN A 396 -3.96 20.03 -20.99
C ASN A 396 -2.64 19.24 -20.87
N PHE A 397 -2.61 18.04 -21.45
CA PHE A 397 -1.47 17.12 -21.43
C PHE A 397 -1.10 16.55 -20.04
N LEU A 398 -1.95 16.75 -19.04
CA LEU A 398 -1.79 16.19 -17.69
C LEU A 398 -2.94 15.24 -17.36
N PRO A 399 -2.74 14.23 -16.48
CA PRO A 399 -3.83 13.39 -16.01
C PRO A 399 -4.95 14.22 -15.39
N LYS A 400 -6.18 13.98 -15.85
CA LYS A 400 -7.38 14.58 -15.28
C LYS A 400 -7.85 13.73 -14.09
N PHE A 401 -7.89 14.33 -12.91
CA PHE A 401 -8.28 13.66 -11.67
C PHE A 401 -9.54 14.26 -11.06
N LYS A 402 -10.26 13.44 -10.29
CA LYS A 402 -11.47 13.81 -9.56
C LYS A 402 -11.34 13.40 -8.09
N VAL A 403 -11.58 14.34 -7.18
CA VAL A 403 -11.69 14.06 -5.74
C VAL A 403 -12.97 14.67 -5.17
N PHE A 404 -13.40 14.18 -4.02
CA PHE A 404 -14.62 14.60 -3.32
C PHE A 404 -14.35 15.26 -1.96
N ASN A 405 -13.11 15.17 -1.46
CA ASN A 405 -12.70 15.77 -0.19
C ASN A 405 -12.23 17.22 -0.28
N GLN A 406 -12.13 17.79 -1.48
CA GLN A 406 -11.75 19.17 -1.71
C GLN A 406 -12.98 19.92 -2.24
N ARG A 407 -13.32 21.04 -1.59
CA ARG A 407 -14.40 21.94 -2.01
C ARG A 407 -13.93 22.88 -3.11
#